data_AF-A0A369B3V0-F1
#
_entry.id   AF-A0A369B3V0-F1
#
_cell.length_a   1.000
_cell.length_b   1.000
_cell.length_c   1.000
_cell.angle_alpha   90.00
_cell.angle_beta   90.00
_cell.angle_gamma   90.00
#
_symmetry.space_group_name_H-M   'P 1'
#
loop_
_entity.id
_entity.type
_entity.pdbx_description
1 polymer ?
#
loop_
_entity_poly.entity_id
_entity_poly.type
_entity_poly.pdbx_seq_one_letter_code
_entity_poly.pdbx_strand_id
1 'polypeptide(L)'
;MNYNKFKNKSRILASGMLTAALVLGSGASALASSSLPQGDVTTGSAALASAIQSGSQLIVALGDSITAGYEPGMSEASVPYGYVDRLKEQALFHGRAEVVNYGILGLKTDGLLNYVSAIKAGNAVTANDIQDGLRDPRLAGLAAGTAEAKSKLEQADAIVITIGGNDVSALILEAKNMTNNELAAKAAELLNSYRTNVQQTLTLLTEINPNAQIVLADQYQPVPKVAGTAVYDQLTKASGSFTAGVDELASALAKEGKQVKAVHVAEAFVGKELSLTHIFNEDVHPNQAGYEVIAKIMAQNIWGSYLETAAKLGKAEISIVVKGKELSTPYAPVLKKGQTFLALKDITDAVGGQSRWDSQAGTATITYAGRTVVIPVGAKQITADGVKVDTATPAFLHKVGKEQKTYVPLAVLVAGLGLDVQYSPKMKTVFINL
;
A
#
# COMPACT_ATOMS: atom_id res chain seq x y z
N MET A 1 2.79 28.22 13.13
CA MET A 1 3.55 29.40 12.61
C MET A 1 3.33 29.44 11.10
N ASN A 2 2.81 30.56 10.58
CA ASN A 2 2.14 30.69 9.27
C ASN A 2 3.14 30.74 8.09
N TYR A 3 3.13 29.75 7.20
CA TYR A 3 3.87 29.76 5.93
C TYR A 3 3.03 30.47 4.85
N ASN A 4 3.20 31.79 4.73
CA ASN A 4 2.65 32.56 3.61
C ASN A 4 3.40 33.90 3.44
N LYS A 5 4.55 33.88 2.77
CA LYS A 5 5.22 35.10 2.29
C LYS A 5 6.00 34.84 0.99
N PHE A 6 5.28 34.65 -0.12
CA PHE A 6 5.75 35.02 -1.46
C PHE A 6 4.56 35.30 -2.39
N LYS A 7 3.73 36.29 -2.08
CA LYS A 7 2.83 36.94 -3.07
C LYS A 7 2.66 38.42 -2.76
N ASN A 8 3.24 39.26 -3.61
CA ASN A 8 3.01 40.70 -3.76
C ASN A 8 3.40 40.98 -5.23
N LYS A 9 2.64 41.60 -6.14
CA LYS A 9 1.47 42.49 -6.12
C LYS A 9 0.67 42.15 -7.40
N SER A 10 -0.65 42.08 -7.38
CA SER A 10 -1.52 43.20 -7.78
C SER A 10 -2.93 42.97 -7.22
N ARG A 11 -3.48 43.99 -6.54
CA ARG A 11 -4.83 44.05 -5.97
C ARG A 11 -5.70 44.95 -6.85
N ILE A 12 -6.95 44.55 -7.15
CA ILE A 12 -8.19 45.36 -7.16
C ILE A 12 -9.35 44.35 -6.90
N LEU A 13 -9.92 44.29 -5.68
CA LEU A 13 -11.29 44.71 -5.24
C LEU A 13 -12.44 44.10 -6.09
N ALA A 14 -13.51 43.48 -5.57
CA ALA A 14 -14.31 43.72 -4.36
C ALA A 14 -15.06 42.41 -3.94
N SER A 15 -15.07 42.03 -2.66
CA SER A 15 -16.15 42.24 -1.65
C SER A 15 -17.47 41.50 -1.90
N GLY A 16 -17.81 40.59 -0.98
CA GLY A 16 -19.15 40.00 -0.86
C GLY A 16 -19.22 38.87 0.16
N MET A 17 -19.55 39.22 1.40
CA MET A 17 -19.79 38.31 2.54
C MET A 17 -20.83 37.22 2.25
N LEU A 18 -20.63 36.00 2.77
CA LEU A 18 -21.62 35.37 3.65
C LEU A 18 -20.99 34.27 4.51
N THR A 19 -21.06 34.48 5.82
CA THR A 19 -20.82 33.51 6.88
C THR A 19 -21.96 32.50 6.95
N ALA A 20 -21.64 31.20 6.96
CA ALA A 20 -22.51 30.17 7.51
C ALA A 20 -21.62 29.10 8.16
N ALA A 21 -21.59 29.11 9.49
CA ALA A 21 -21.03 28.04 10.29
C ALA A 21 -21.92 26.79 10.18
N LEU A 22 -21.33 25.65 9.86
CA LEU A 22 -21.95 24.35 10.13
C LEU A 22 -20.98 23.51 10.97
N VAL A 23 -21.40 23.30 12.20
CA VAL A 23 -20.90 22.28 13.12
C VAL A 23 -21.48 20.95 12.68
N LEU A 24 -20.65 19.99 12.25
CA LEU A 24 -21.02 18.58 12.17
C LEU A 24 -19.82 17.67 12.47
N GLY A 25 -19.83 17.15 13.71
CA GLY A 25 -19.73 15.71 13.98
C GLY A 25 -18.46 14.97 13.61
N SER A 26 -17.48 15.00 14.50
CA SER A 26 -16.42 13.99 14.62
C SER A 26 -17.03 12.63 15.04
N GLY A 27 -17.14 11.69 14.09
CA GLY A 27 -17.45 10.29 14.36
C GLY A 27 -16.19 9.45 14.42
N ALA A 28 -15.51 9.45 15.57
CA ALA A 28 -14.46 8.50 15.88
C ALA A 28 -15.11 7.14 16.21
N SER A 29 -14.82 6.11 15.42
CA SER A 29 -15.20 4.73 15.74
C SER A 29 -14.31 4.22 16.88
N ALA A 30 -14.75 4.46 18.11
CA ALA A 30 -14.25 3.77 19.29
C ALA A 30 -14.89 2.37 19.34
N LEU A 31 -14.12 1.34 18.99
CA LEU A 31 -14.39 0.00 19.48
C LEU A 31 -13.75 -0.10 20.85
N ALA A 32 -14.57 0.06 21.88
CA ALA A 32 -14.22 -0.15 23.27
C ALA A 32 -13.81 -1.62 23.47
N SER A 33 -12.62 -1.79 24.05
CA SER A 33 -12.15 -3.02 24.67
C SER A 33 -13.04 -3.35 25.87
N SER A 34 -13.96 -4.28 25.72
CA SER A 34 -14.56 -4.97 26.87
C SER A 34 -13.61 -6.10 27.29
N SER A 35 -13.04 -5.95 28.49
CA SER A 35 -12.25 -6.98 29.16
C SER A 35 -13.11 -8.22 29.42
N LEU A 36 -12.80 -9.32 28.74
CA LEU A 36 -13.28 -10.66 29.10
C LEU A 36 -12.52 -11.16 30.34
N PRO A 37 -13.15 -12.00 31.19
CA PRO A 37 -12.53 -12.50 32.41
C PRO A 37 -11.31 -13.37 32.09
N GLN A 38 -10.22 -13.13 32.82
CA GLN A 38 -8.98 -13.91 32.78
C GLN A 38 -9.26 -15.36 33.16
N GLY A 39 -9.33 -16.23 32.15
CA GLY A 39 -9.06 -17.66 32.26
C GLY A 39 -7.88 -17.99 31.36
N ASP A 40 -7.00 -18.90 31.78
CA ASP A 40 -5.77 -19.30 31.10
C ASP A 40 -6.01 -19.70 29.62
N VAL A 41 -5.73 -18.78 28.68
CA VAL A 41 -5.72 -19.02 27.22
C VAL A 41 -4.44 -18.43 26.59
N THR A 42 -3.32 -18.47 27.30
CA THR A 42 -2.09 -17.77 26.86
C THR A 42 -1.24 -18.55 25.86
N THR A 43 -1.36 -19.88 25.78
CA THR A 43 -0.50 -20.70 24.90
C THR A 43 -1.11 -21.00 23.53
N GLY A 44 -2.44 -21.18 23.44
CA GLY A 44 -3.15 -21.47 22.19
C GLY A 44 -3.31 -20.28 21.26
N SER A 45 -3.58 -19.08 21.80
CA SER A 45 -3.76 -17.85 21.01
C SER A 45 -2.45 -17.34 20.39
N ALA A 46 -1.33 -17.46 21.12
CA ALA A 46 -0.02 -17.08 20.61
C ALA A 46 0.51 -18.07 19.56
N ALA A 47 0.30 -19.39 19.75
CA ALA A 47 0.63 -20.39 18.75
C ALA A 47 -0.23 -20.28 17.48
N LEU A 48 -1.52 -19.92 17.62
CA LEU A 48 -2.40 -19.60 16.49
C LEU A 48 -1.96 -18.30 15.79
N ALA A 49 -1.65 -17.23 16.51
CA ALA A 49 -1.13 -15.99 15.92
C ALA A 49 0.21 -16.23 15.19
N SER A 50 1.09 -17.06 15.77
CA SER A 50 2.38 -17.43 15.19
C SER A 50 2.25 -18.39 13.99
N ALA A 51 1.22 -19.26 13.96
CA ALA A 51 0.91 -20.11 12.82
C ALA A 51 0.13 -19.37 11.71
N ILE A 52 -0.65 -18.34 12.06
CA ILE A 52 -1.28 -17.39 11.11
C ILE A 52 -0.21 -16.55 10.42
N GLN A 53 0.86 -16.20 11.13
CA GLN A 53 2.00 -15.46 10.59
C GLN A 53 2.88 -16.30 9.64
N SER A 54 2.93 -17.64 9.79
CA SER A 54 3.82 -18.52 8.99
C SER A 54 3.40 -18.75 7.53
N GLY A 55 2.56 -17.89 6.96
CA GLY A 55 2.11 -17.95 5.56
C GLY A 55 1.55 -16.63 5.01
N SER A 56 1.82 -15.50 5.68
CA SER A 56 1.47 -14.18 5.16
C SER A 56 2.66 -13.58 4.44
N GLN A 57 2.46 -13.12 3.20
CA GLN A 57 3.47 -12.39 2.45
C GLN A 57 3.73 -11.04 3.13
N LEU A 58 4.99 -10.68 3.38
CA LEU A 58 5.39 -9.39 3.92
C LEU A 58 6.15 -8.59 2.88
N ILE A 59 5.63 -7.40 2.56
CA ILE A 59 6.34 -6.41 1.74
C ILE A 59 6.82 -5.27 2.63
N VAL A 60 8.10 -4.95 2.54
CA VAL A 60 8.67 -3.77 3.20
C VAL A 60 9.01 -2.73 2.15
N ALA A 61 8.48 -1.51 2.30
CA ALA A 61 8.77 -0.40 1.41
C ALA A 61 9.74 0.59 2.07
N LEU A 62 10.82 0.94 1.38
CA LEU A 62 11.84 1.89 1.83
C LEU A 62 12.03 2.98 0.78
N GLY A 63 12.20 4.23 1.19
CA GLY A 63 12.50 5.28 0.23
C GLY A 63 12.04 6.66 0.67
N ASP A 64 11.75 7.50 -0.30
CA ASP A 64 11.40 8.90 -0.10
C ASP A 64 9.88 9.14 -0.04
N SER A 65 9.46 10.35 -0.41
CA SER A 65 8.07 10.79 -0.45
C SER A 65 7.20 10.01 -1.44
N ILE A 66 7.79 9.43 -2.50
CA ILE A 66 7.06 8.56 -3.44
C ILE A 66 6.70 7.26 -2.73
N THR A 67 7.63 6.67 -1.96
CA THR A 67 7.35 5.49 -1.14
C THR A 67 6.30 5.81 -0.08
N ALA A 68 6.39 6.97 0.57
CA ALA A 68 5.41 7.41 1.56
C ALA A 68 3.99 7.62 1.00
N GLY A 69 3.85 7.77 -0.32
CA GLY A 69 2.57 8.02 -0.99
C GLY A 69 2.09 9.47 -0.87
N TYR A 70 3.03 10.42 -0.79
CA TYR A 70 2.72 11.84 -0.63
C TYR A 70 2.00 12.45 -1.84
N GLU A 71 1.02 13.31 -1.58
CA GLU A 71 0.49 14.27 -2.56
C GLU A 71 0.42 15.68 -1.93
N PRO A 72 0.44 16.74 -2.75
CA PRO A 72 0.29 18.11 -2.27
C PRO A 72 -0.96 18.31 -1.41
N GLY A 73 -0.81 19.02 -0.30
CA GLY A 73 -1.91 19.33 0.61
C GLY A 73 -2.17 18.25 1.67
N MET A 74 -1.39 17.18 1.70
CA MET A 74 -1.41 16.25 2.83
C MET A 74 -0.97 16.91 4.14
N SER A 75 -1.54 16.44 5.24
CA SER A 75 -1.23 16.85 6.61
C SER A 75 -1.00 15.62 7.49
N GLU A 76 -0.67 15.82 8.77
CA GLU A 76 -0.53 14.72 9.74
C GLU A 76 -1.80 13.87 9.91
N ALA A 77 -2.96 14.43 9.58
CA ALA A 77 -4.25 13.71 9.61
C ALA A 77 -4.56 12.97 8.30
N SER A 78 -3.74 13.15 7.26
CA SER A 78 -3.94 12.48 5.98
C SER A 78 -3.51 11.02 6.07
N VAL A 79 -4.31 10.13 5.49
CA VAL A 79 -3.93 8.75 5.25
C VAL A 79 -3.44 8.66 3.79
N PRO A 80 -2.13 8.45 3.55
CA PRO A 80 -1.60 8.33 2.20
C PRO A 80 -2.27 7.19 1.42
N TYR A 81 -2.29 7.31 0.10
CA TYR A 81 -2.72 6.24 -0.79
C TYR A 81 -1.85 6.26 -2.06
N GLY A 82 -0.66 5.70 -1.94
CA GLY A 82 0.38 5.68 -2.96
C GLY A 82 0.46 4.35 -3.71
N TYR A 83 1.65 4.08 -4.28
CA TYR A 83 1.88 2.81 -4.96
C TYR A 83 2.02 1.65 -3.97
N VAL A 84 2.56 1.90 -2.77
CA VAL A 84 2.76 0.88 -1.73
C VAL A 84 1.41 0.33 -1.24
N ASP A 85 0.40 1.18 -1.07
CA ASP A 85 -0.96 0.75 -0.71
C ASP A 85 -1.59 -0.12 -1.80
N ARG A 86 -1.35 0.21 -3.07
CA ARG A 86 -1.78 -0.61 -4.21
C ARG A 86 -1.03 -1.93 -4.27
N LEU A 87 0.25 -1.96 -3.89
CA LEU A 87 0.99 -3.23 -3.77
C LEU A 87 0.42 -4.11 -2.66
N LYS A 88 -0.05 -3.54 -1.54
CA LYS A 88 -0.81 -4.30 -0.53
C LYS A 88 -2.05 -4.94 -1.16
N GLU A 89 -2.82 -4.17 -1.91
CA GLU A 89 -4.01 -4.68 -2.60
C GLU A 89 -3.68 -5.80 -3.58
N GLN A 90 -2.58 -5.67 -4.34
CA GLN A 90 -2.12 -6.71 -5.25
C GLN A 90 -1.67 -7.97 -4.49
N ALA A 91 -0.92 -7.82 -3.40
CA ALA A 91 -0.48 -8.94 -2.57
C ALA A 91 -1.64 -9.78 -2.03
N LEU A 92 -2.80 -9.16 -1.74
CA LEU A 92 -4.00 -9.86 -1.29
C LEU A 92 -4.61 -10.79 -2.34
N PHE A 93 -4.26 -10.64 -3.63
CA PHE A 93 -4.59 -11.64 -4.66
C PHE A 93 -3.68 -12.88 -4.60
N HIS A 94 -2.55 -12.81 -3.90
CA HIS A 94 -1.57 -13.89 -3.83
C HIS A 94 -1.58 -14.63 -2.48
N GLY A 95 -2.38 -14.16 -1.52
CA GLY A 95 -2.57 -14.82 -0.24
C GLY A 95 -2.78 -13.80 0.89
N ARG A 96 -2.59 -14.26 2.13
CA ARG A 96 -2.49 -13.34 3.28
C ARG A 96 -1.32 -12.41 3.04
N ALA A 97 -1.51 -11.11 3.29
CA ALA A 97 -0.48 -10.13 3.04
C ALA A 97 -0.46 -9.01 4.07
N GLU A 98 0.75 -8.59 4.41
CA GLU A 98 1.07 -7.40 5.19
C GLU A 98 2.02 -6.50 4.38
N VAL A 99 1.87 -5.19 4.54
CA VAL A 99 2.81 -4.21 4.00
C VAL A 99 3.21 -3.24 5.09
N VAL A 100 4.50 -3.00 5.21
CA VAL A 100 5.04 -1.97 6.10
C VAL A 100 5.75 -0.91 5.26
N ASN A 101 5.42 0.35 5.50
CA ASN A 101 5.90 1.48 4.72
C ASN A 101 6.81 2.38 5.57
N TYR A 102 8.10 2.35 5.25
CA TYR A 102 9.14 3.17 5.87
C TYR A 102 9.63 4.30 4.94
N GLY A 103 8.78 4.75 4.01
CA GLY A 103 9.07 5.92 3.16
C GLY A 103 9.10 7.21 3.98
N ILE A 104 10.13 8.04 3.79
CA ILE A 104 10.37 9.28 4.54
C ILE A 104 10.33 10.49 3.60
N LEU A 105 9.51 11.50 3.91
CA LEU A 105 9.41 12.70 3.08
C LEU A 105 10.75 13.47 3.00
N GLY A 106 11.23 13.72 1.79
CA GLY A 106 12.47 14.47 1.53
C GLY A 106 13.76 13.68 1.70
N LEU A 107 13.68 12.36 1.92
CA LEU A 107 14.84 11.48 2.06
C LEU A 107 15.66 11.46 0.76
N LYS A 108 16.98 11.57 0.91
CA LYS A 108 17.98 11.41 -0.15
C LYS A 108 18.67 10.05 -0.02
N THR A 109 19.48 9.69 -1.01
CA THR A 109 20.17 8.39 -1.01
C THR A 109 21.14 8.19 0.16
N ASP A 110 21.84 9.24 0.59
CA ASP A 110 22.72 9.22 1.76
C ASP A 110 21.92 9.03 3.06
N GLY A 111 20.79 9.71 3.19
CA GLY A 111 19.87 9.53 4.31
C GLY A 111 19.30 8.11 4.40
N LEU A 112 18.93 7.52 3.25
CA LEU A 112 18.49 6.13 3.21
C LEU A 112 19.60 5.16 3.64
N LEU A 113 20.84 5.39 3.20
CA LEU A 113 21.99 4.60 3.61
C LEU A 113 22.21 4.67 5.13
N ASN A 114 22.15 5.88 5.72
CA ASN A 114 22.27 6.06 7.17
C ASN A 114 21.17 5.31 7.91
N TYR A 115 19.92 5.41 7.44
CA TYR A 115 18.79 4.76 8.07
C TYR A 115 18.89 3.23 8.00
N VAL A 116 19.20 2.66 6.84
CA VAL A 116 19.37 1.20 6.69
C VAL A 116 20.57 0.70 7.50
N SER A 117 21.65 1.48 7.60
CA SER A 117 22.78 1.16 8.47
C SER A 117 22.38 1.10 9.95
N ALA A 118 21.59 2.08 10.42
CA ALA A 118 21.06 2.11 11.78
C ALA A 118 20.12 0.91 12.07
N ILE A 119 19.23 0.60 11.12
CA ILE A 119 18.37 -0.57 11.15
C ILE A 119 19.20 -1.85 11.28
N LYS A 120 20.21 -2.06 10.42
CA LYS A 120 21.06 -3.25 10.47
C LYS A 120 21.72 -3.40 11.84
N ALA A 121 22.25 -2.30 12.39
CA ALA A 121 22.87 -2.27 13.70
C ALA A 121 21.87 -2.53 14.84
N GLY A 122 20.57 -2.28 14.63
CA GLY A 122 19.54 -2.36 15.66
C GLY A 122 19.60 -1.20 16.66
N ASN A 123 20.24 -0.10 16.29
CA ASN A 123 20.41 1.06 17.15
C ASN A 123 19.23 2.02 16.96
N ALA A 124 18.62 2.48 18.05
CA ALA A 124 17.72 3.62 17.99
C ALA A 124 18.50 4.86 17.54
N VAL A 125 17.93 5.63 16.62
CA VAL A 125 18.55 6.86 16.09
C VAL A 125 17.58 8.03 16.18
N THR A 126 18.10 9.23 16.05
CA THR A 126 17.31 10.46 15.92
C THR A 126 17.06 10.79 14.45
N ALA A 127 16.12 11.71 14.21
CA ALA A 127 15.86 12.27 12.88
C ALA A 127 17.14 12.78 12.19
N ASN A 128 18.00 13.47 12.92
CA ASN A 128 19.20 14.09 12.39
C ASN A 128 20.31 13.08 12.06
N ASP A 129 20.32 11.94 12.75
CA ASP A 129 21.24 10.84 12.44
C ASP A 129 20.88 10.17 11.10
N ILE A 130 19.60 10.22 10.70
CA ILE A 130 19.15 9.78 9.38
C ILE A 130 19.56 10.82 8.34
N GLN A 131 19.01 12.03 8.43
CA GLN A 131 19.31 13.14 7.53
C GLN A 131 18.83 14.45 8.14
N ASP A 132 19.71 15.45 8.18
CA ASP A 132 19.37 16.76 8.73
C ASP A 132 18.32 17.50 7.87
N GLY A 133 17.46 18.27 8.54
CA GLY A 133 16.45 19.11 7.90
C GLY A 133 15.24 18.39 7.28
N LEU A 134 15.07 17.08 7.51
CA LEU A 134 13.86 16.35 7.10
C LEU A 134 12.61 16.90 7.79
N ARG A 135 11.49 16.93 7.06
CA ARG A 135 10.21 17.49 7.52
C ARG A 135 9.05 16.49 7.40
N ASP A 136 9.31 15.23 7.72
CA ASP A 136 8.27 14.21 7.81
C ASP A 136 7.71 14.17 9.25
N PRO A 137 6.39 14.36 9.46
CA PRO A 137 5.80 14.32 10.80
C PRO A 137 5.92 12.96 11.49
N ARG A 138 6.17 11.88 10.73
CA ARG A 138 6.34 10.51 11.25
C ARG A 138 7.78 10.18 11.61
N LEU A 139 8.73 11.07 11.29
CA LEU A 139 10.17 10.78 11.35
C LEU A 139 10.65 10.34 12.73
N ALA A 140 10.14 10.95 13.80
CA ALA A 140 10.53 10.57 15.16
C ALA A 140 10.18 9.11 15.47
N GLY A 141 9.00 8.65 15.04
CA GLY A 141 8.56 7.26 15.20
C GLY A 141 9.39 6.31 14.34
N LEU A 142 9.65 6.68 13.08
CA LEU A 142 10.48 5.89 12.16
C LEU A 142 11.92 5.74 12.67
N ALA A 143 12.53 6.82 13.16
CA ALA A 143 13.89 6.82 13.69
C ALA A 143 14.03 6.01 15.00
N ALA A 144 13.00 6.05 15.86
CA ALA A 144 12.96 5.22 17.07
C ALA A 144 12.65 3.74 16.77
N GLY A 145 11.95 3.45 15.67
CA GLY A 145 11.46 2.12 15.29
C GLY A 145 12.45 1.22 14.55
N THR A 146 13.76 1.51 14.58
CA THR A 146 14.77 0.76 13.81
C THR A 146 14.83 -0.73 14.15
N ALA A 147 14.61 -1.10 15.42
CA ALA A 147 14.58 -2.50 15.85
C ALA A 147 13.39 -3.28 15.24
N GLU A 148 12.22 -2.66 15.19
CA GLU A 148 11.05 -3.24 14.53
C GLU A 148 11.25 -3.31 13.00
N ALA A 149 11.82 -2.24 12.42
CA ALA A 149 12.17 -2.22 11.00
C ALA A 149 13.15 -3.33 10.61
N LYS A 150 14.14 -3.60 11.47
CA LYS A 150 15.07 -4.72 11.29
C LYS A 150 14.33 -6.04 11.25
N SER A 151 13.49 -6.31 12.25
CA SER A 151 12.69 -7.54 12.33
C SER A 151 11.79 -7.73 11.11
N LYS A 152 11.16 -6.65 10.62
CA LYS A 152 10.33 -6.69 9.41
C LYS A 152 11.17 -6.93 8.15
N LEU A 153 12.35 -6.34 8.03
CA LEU A 153 13.24 -6.57 6.89
C LEU A 153 13.81 -7.98 6.86
N GLU A 154 14.17 -8.55 8.02
CA GLU A 154 14.61 -9.95 8.16
C GLU A 154 13.53 -10.96 7.72
N GLN A 155 12.24 -10.59 7.85
CA GLN A 155 11.09 -11.42 7.49
C GLN A 155 10.51 -11.10 6.09
N ALA A 156 10.96 -10.04 5.43
CA ALA A 156 10.36 -9.58 4.18
C ALA A 156 10.49 -10.62 3.06
N ASP A 157 9.41 -10.88 2.33
CA ASP A 157 9.45 -11.60 1.07
C ASP A 157 9.89 -10.69 -0.07
N ALA A 158 9.46 -9.43 -0.03
CA ALA A 158 9.84 -8.40 -0.99
C ALA A 158 10.18 -7.07 -0.31
N ILE A 159 11.20 -6.40 -0.83
CA ILE A 159 11.60 -5.05 -0.44
C ILE A 159 11.49 -4.15 -1.67
N VAL A 160 10.65 -3.12 -1.61
CA VAL A 160 10.43 -2.18 -2.73
C VAL A 160 11.01 -0.81 -2.43
N ILE A 161 11.71 -0.21 -3.40
CA ILE A 161 12.49 1.00 -3.18
C ILE A 161 12.23 2.06 -4.26
N THR A 162 11.89 3.28 -3.85
CA THR A 162 11.97 4.50 -4.67
C THR A 162 12.78 5.55 -3.93
N ILE A 163 13.94 5.95 -4.46
CA ILE A 163 14.84 6.91 -3.81
C ILE A 163 15.70 7.62 -4.85
N GLY A 164 16.02 8.90 -4.66
CA GLY A 164 16.93 9.65 -5.54
C GLY A 164 16.37 10.95 -6.10
N GLY A 165 15.05 11.15 -6.10
CA GLY A 165 14.43 12.35 -6.63
C GLY A 165 14.89 13.62 -5.90
N ASN A 166 15.09 13.52 -4.57
CA ASN A 166 15.57 14.63 -3.75
C ASN A 166 17.04 14.98 -4.00
N ASP A 167 17.86 14.00 -4.39
CA ASP A 167 19.27 14.18 -4.75
C ASP A 167 19.41 15.03 -6.03
N VAL A 168 18.49 14.85 -6.99
CA VAL A 168 18.49 15.56 -8.29
C VAL A 168 17.56 16.77 -8.33
N SER A 169 16.80 17.05 -7.27
CA SER A 169 15.81 18.14 -7.22
C SER A 169 16.40 19.52 -7.58
N ALA A 170 17.59 19.84 -7.05
CA ALA A 170 18.29 21.08 -7.34
C ALA A 170 18.69 21.18 -8.82
N LEU A 171 19.18 20.08 -9.42
CA LEU A 171 19.51 20.02 -10.85
C LEU A 171 18.27 20.38 -11.69
N ILE A 172 17.11 19.83 -11.36
CA ILE A 172 15.85 20.08 -12.07
C ILE A 172 15.46 21.57 -12.00
N LEU A 173 15.55 22.17 -10.82
CA LEU A 173 15.18 23.57 -10.59
C LEU A 173 16.11 24.56 -11.30
N GLU A 174 17.40 24.22 -11.37
CA GLU A 174 18.46 25.08 -11.91
C GLU A 174 18.75 24.82 -13.39
N ALA A 175 18.27 23.71 -13.97
CA ALA A 175 18.59 23.28 -15.33
C ALA A 175 18.41 24.36 -16.41
N LYS A 176 17.38 25.21 -16.27
CA LYS A 176 17.10 26.32 -17.20
C LYS A 176 18.18 27.42 -17.21
N ASN A 177 19.02 27.46 -16.18
CA ASN A 177 20.08 28.45 -16.00
C ASN A 177 21.47 27.87 -16.30
N MET A 178 21.56 26.60 -16.70
CA MET A 178 22.81 25.90 -17.00
C MET A 178 23.01 25.74 -18.50
N THR A 179 24.27 25.73 -18.94
CA THR A 179 24.61 25.21 -20.27
C THR A 179 24.45 23.69 -20.30
N ASN A 180 24.33 23.11 -21.50
CA ASN A 180 24.23 21.65 -21.66
C ASN A 180 25.41 20.89 -21.02
N ASN A 181 26.62 21.46 -21.09
CA ASN A 181 27.82 20.83 -20.53
C ASN A 181 27.82 20.88 -19.00
N GLU A 182 27.40 21.99 -18.40
CA GLU A 182 27.28 22.13 -16.94
C GLU A 182 26.22 21.18 -16.39
N LEU A 183 25.04 21.11 -17.04
CA LEU A 183 23.97 20.20 -16.66
C LEU A 183 24.44 18.75 -16.74
N ALA A 184 25.09 18.35 -17.83
CA ALA A 184 25.61 16.99 -18.01
C ALA A 184 26.68 16.64 -16.96
N ALA A 185 27.60 17.56 -16.66
CA ALA A 185 28.63 17.35 -15.63
C ALA A 185 28.01 17.20 -14.24
N LYS A 186 27.04 18.06 -13.89
CA LYS A 186 26.32 17.99 -12.60
C LYS A 186 25.50 16.71 -12.48
N ALA A 187 24.82 16.31 -13.56
CA ALA A 187 24.08 15.05 -13.59
C ALA A 187 25.00 13.83 -13.36
N ALA A 188 26.20 13.82 -13.96
CA ALA A 188 27.17 12.76 -13.78
C ALA A 188 27.70 12.68 -12.33
N GLU A 189 27.98 13.83 -11.71
CA GLU A 189 28.39 13.92 -10.30
C GLU A 189 27.31 13.34 -9.36
N LEU A 190 26.05 13.76 -9.56
CA LEU A 190 24.90 13.28 -8.80
C LEU A 190 24.67 11.78 -9.01
N LEU A 191 24.80 11.29 -10.24
CA LEU A 191 24.68 9.87 -10.56
C LEU A 191 25.75 9.03 -9.85
N ASN A 192 27.00 9.53 -9.75
CA ASN A 192 28.07 8.81 -9.05
C ASN A 192 27.77 8.69 -7.54
N SER A 193 27.30 9.78 -6.92
CA SER A 193 26.90 9.80 -5.51
C SER A 193 25.72 8.87 -5.26
N TYR A 194 24.69 8.98 -6.11
CA TYR A 194 23.53 8.10 -6.12
C TYR A 194 23.94 6.62 -6.17
N ARG A 195 24.77 6.25 -7.15
CA ARG A 195 25.20 4.86 -7.34
C ARG A 195 25.95 4.33 -6.12
N THR A 196 26.84 5.13 -5.56
CA THR A 196 27.61 4.76 -4.37
C THR A 196 26.70 4.46 -3.18
N ASN A 197 25.77 5.37 -2.88
CA ASN A 197 24.88 5.25 -1.73
C ASN A 197 23.87 4.11 -1.89
N VAL A 198 23.30 3.97 -3.09
CA VAL A 198 22.33 2.92 -3.39
C VAL A 198 23.00 1.55 -3.42
N GLN A 199 24.20 1.41 -3.96
CA GLN A 199 24.95 0.15 -3.92
C GLN A 199 25.18 -0.32 -2.48
N GLN A 200 25.63 0.57 -1.59
CA GLN A 200 25.84 0.24 -0.18
C GLN A 200 24.52 -0.12 0.51
N THR A 201 23.46 0.64 0.24
CA THR A 201 22.12 0.36 0.78
C THR A 201 21.64 -1.03 0.37
N LEU A 202 21.70 -1.37 -0.93
CA LEU A 202 21.32 -2.68 -1.44
C LEU A 202 22.18 -3.79 -0.83
N THR A 203 23.49 -3.57 -0.68
CA THR A 203 24.39 -4.52 -0.03
C THR A 203 23.91 -4.82 1.39
N LEU A 204 23.68 -3.79 2.21
CA LEU A 204 23.19 -3.95 3.58
C LEU A 204 21.85 -4.69 3.63
N LEU A 205 20.92 -4.37 2.73
CA LEU A 205 19.62 -5.05 2.67
C LEU A 205 19.77 -6.54 2.32
N THR A 206 20.64 -6.90 1.37
CA THR A 206 20.92 -8.31 1.03
C THR A 206 21.69 -9.08 2.11
N GLU A 207 22.29 -8.38 3.06
CA GLU A 207 22.89 -8.98 4.25
C GLU A 207 21.89 -9.11 5.40
N ILE A 208 20.96 -8.16 5.54
CA ILE A 208 19.84 -8.25 6.51
C ILE A 208 18.94 -9.43 6.12
N ASN A 209 18.58 -9.54 4.85
CA ASN A 209 17.76 -10.62 4.34
C ASN A 209 18.24 -11.09 2.96
N PRO A 210 18.98 -12.21 2.89
CA PRO A 210 19.47 -12.77 1.62
C PRO A 210 18.35 -13.41 0.77
N ASN A 211 17.18 -13.68 1.35
CA ASN A 211 16.07 -14.38 0.69
C ASN A 211 15.01 -13.44 0.11
N ALA A 212 14.98 -12.16 0.53
CA ALA A 212 14.03 -11.18 0.01
C ALA A 212 14.31 -10.86 -1.46
N GLN A 213 13.25 -10.72 -2.25
CA GLN A 213 13.32 -10.06 -3.55
C GLN A 213 13.39 -8.54 -3.34
N ILE A 214 14.47 -7.89 -3.76
CA ILE A 214 14.61 -6.44 -3.72
C ILE A 214 14.27 -5.86 -5.10
N VAL A 215 13.38 -4.87 -5.13
CA VAL A 215 12.90 -4.20 -6.34
C VAL A 215 13.18 -2.72 -6.22
N LEU A 216 14.14 -2.23 -7.03
CA LEU A 216 14.55 -0.83 -7.05
C LEU A 216 14.03 -0.15 -8.32
N ALA A 217 13.20 0.88 -8.15
CA ALA A 217 12.77 1.70 -9.27
C ALA A 217 13.85 2.70 -9.70
N ASP A 218 13.90 2.95 -11.01
CA ASP A 218 14.59 4.11 -11.57
C ASP A 218 13.82 5.42 -11.32
N GLN A 219 14.36 6.52 -11.84
CA GLN A 219 13.85 7.87 -11.56
C GLN A 219 13.25 8.53 -12.79
N TYR A 220 11.97 8.85 -12.70
CA TYR A 220 11.28 9.63 -13.72
C TYR A 220 11.67 11.11 -13.68
N GLN A 221 11.59 11.77 -14.82
CA GLN A 221 11.83 13.20 -14.96
C GLN A 221 10.50 13.97 -15.01
N PRO A 222 10.16 14.80 -14.01
CA PRO A 222 8.85 15.45 -13.90
C PRO A 222 8.64 16.69 -14.79
N VAL A 223 9.70 17.29 -15.35
CA VAL A 223 9.55 18.54 -16.12
C VAL A 223 8.90 18.23 -17.48
N PRO A 224 7.75 18.84 -17.80
CA PRO A 224 7.08 18.59 -19.07
C PRO A 224 7.77 19.29 -20.23
N LYS A 225 7.65 18.73 -21.44
CA LYS A 225 8.27 19.31 -22.65
C LYS A 225 7.88 20.76 -22.93
N VAL A 226 6.67 21.17 -22.54
CA VAL A 226 6.19 22.56 -22.67
C VAL A 226 6.99 23.58 -21.85
N ALA A 227 7.77 23.13 -20.86
CA ALA A 227 8.68 24.00 -20.11
C ALA A 227 9.97 24.36 -20.88
N GLY A 228 10.22 23.70 -22.01
CA GLY A 228 11.32 23.99 -22.93
C GLY A 228 11.97 22.72 -23.46
N THR A 229 11.94 22.53 -24.79
CA THR A 229 12.42 21.31 -25.46
C THR A 229 13.89 20.98 -25.15
N ALA A 230 14.79 21.98 -25.19
CA ALA A 230 16.21 21.72 -24.96
C ALA A 230 16.49 21.22 -23.54
N VAL A 231 15.90 21.86 -22.53
CA VAL A 231 16.03 21.45 -21.12
C VAL A 231 15.36 20.11 -20.88
N TYR A 232 14.20 19.88 -21.49
CA TYR A 232 13.49 18.60 -21.43
C TYR A 232 14.36 17.45 -21.98
N ASP A 233 14.97 17.61 -23.15
CA ASP A 233 15.79 16.57 -23.78
C ASP A 233 17.03 16.26 -22.92
N GLN A 234 17.66 17.27 -22.32
CA GLN A 234 18.79 17.06 -21.41
C GLN A 234 18.39 16.35 -20.12
N LEU A 235 17.29 16.74 -19.50
CA LEU A 235 16.82 16.11 -18.27
C LEU A 235 16.31 14.68 -18.52
N THR A 236 15.72 14.42 -19.69
CA THR A 236 15.36 13.06 -20.13
C THR A 236 16.62 12.21 -20.31
N LYS A 237 17.67 12.76 -20.92
CA LYS A 237 18.97 12.08 -21.04
C LYS A 237 19.61 11.79 -19.68
N ALA A 238 19.51 12.73 -18.74
CA ALA A 238 19.97 12.53 -17.37
C ALA A 238 19.20 11.38 -16.71
N SER A 239 17.87 11.41 -16.72
CA SER A 239 17.00 10.34 -16.20
C SER A 239 17.36 8.97 -16.80
N GLY A 240 17.58 8.87 -18.12
CA GLY A 240 18.04 7.62 -18.74
C GLY A 240 19.41 7.14 -18.25
N SER A 241 20.31 8.04 -17.84
CA SER A 241 21.59 7.68 -17.22
C SER A 241 21.41 7.14 -15.80
N PHE A 242 20.41 7.63 -15.06
CA PHE A 242 20.02 7.05 -13.77
C PHE A 242 19.40 5.66 -13.95
N THR A 243 18.51 5.46 -14.94
CA THR A 243 17.99 4.14 -15.30
C THR A 243 19.11 3.13 -15.57
N ALA A 244 20.07 3.50 -16.44
CA ALA A 244 21.23 2.65 -16.71
C ALA A 244 22.08 2.37 -15.45
N GLY A 245 22.22 3.35 -14.55
CA GLY A 245 22.89 3.17 -13.27
C GLY A 245 22.19 2.14 -12.37
N VAL A 246 20.86 2.20 -12.27
CA VAL A 246 20.06 1.24 -11.50
C VAL A 246 20.17 -0.17 -12.10
N ASP A 247 20.13 -0.29 -13.43
CA ASP A 247 20.33 -1.58 -14.13
C ASP A 247 21.69 -2.20 -13.83
N GLU A 248 22.75 -1.39 -13.85
CA GLU A 248 24.11 -1.86 -13.59
C GLU A 248 24.26 -2.34 -12.15
N LEU A 249 23.72 -1.60 -11.18
CA LEU A 249 23.72 -1.98 -9.77
C LEU A 249 22.97 -3.29 -9.52
N ALA A 250 21.74 -3.40 -10.03
CA ALA A 250 20.93 -4.61 -9.89
C ALA A 250 21.62 -5.79 -10.58
N SER A 251 22.16 -5.60 -11.77
CA SER A 251 22.88 -6.64 -12.52
C SER A 251 24.15 -7.11 -11.82
N ALA A 252 24.89 -6.21 -11.17
CA ALA A 252 26.08 -6.56 -10.41
C ALA A 252 25.74 -7.49 -9.24
N LEU A 253 24.75 -7.10 -8.42
CA LEU A 253 24.30 -7.91 -7.29
C LEU A 253 23.64 -9.23 -7.73
N ALA A 254 22.91 -9.23 -8.84
CA ALA A 254 22.33 -10.45 -9.41
C ALA A 254 23.40 -11.47 -9.84
N LYS A 255 24.55 -11.00 -10.38
CA LYS A 255 25.70 -11.89 -10.70
C LYS A 255 26.32 -12.52 -9.46
N GLU A 256 26.18 -11.89 -8.30
CA GLU A 256 26.58 -12.43 -7.00
C GLU A 256 25.51 -13.37 -6.39
N GLY A 257 24.42 -13.65 -7.12
CA GLY A 257 23.33 -14.50 -6.66
C GLY A 257 22.32 -13.80 -5.75
N LYS A 258 22.40 -12.46 -5.60
CA LYS A 258 21.43 -11.69 -4.83
C LYS A 258 20.15 -11.45 -5.65
N GLN A 259 18.99 -11.48 -5.00
CA GLN A 259 17.69 -11.31 -5.66
C GLN A 259 17.32 -9.82 -5.82
N VAL A 260 18.11 -9.06 -6.58
CA VAL A 260 17.90 -7.63 -6.82
C VAL A 260 17.46 -7.39 -8.26
N LYS A 261 16.39 -6.61 -8.45
CA LYS A 261 15.87 -6.23 -9.77
C LYS A 261 15.71 -4.71 -9.89
N ALA A 262 16.14 -4.20 -11.03
CA ALA A 262 15.81 -2.86 -11.49
C ALA A 262 14.40 -2.83 -12.09
N VAL A 263 13.67 -1.74 -11.88
CA VAL A 263 12.34 -1.52 -12.43
C VAL A 263 12.24 -0.15 -13.07
N HIS A 264 11.72 -0.11 -14.30
CA HIS A 264 11.70 1.09 -15.13
C HIS A 264 10.35 1.80 -15.04
N VAL A 265 10.24 2.73 -14.08
CA VAL A 265 9.09 3.64 -13.97
C VAL A 265 9.27 4.89 -14.83
N ALA A 266 10.51 5.30 -15.09
CA ALA A 266 10.84 6.54 -15.80
C ALA A 266 10.21 6.62 -17.18
N GLU A 267 10.33 5.54 -17.97
CA GLU A 267 9.78 5.47 -19.33
C GLU A 267 8.26 5.73 -19.37
N ALA A 268 7.54 5.25 -18.36
CA ALA A 268 6.08 5.38 -18.32
C ALA A 268 5.59 6.83 -18.13
N PHE A 269 6.46 7.71 -17.64
CA PHE A 269 6.17 9.14 -17.40
C PHE A 269 6.52 10.03 -18.60
N VAL A 270 7.35 9.56 -19.54
CA VAL A 270 7.77 10.33 -20.72
C VAL A 270 6.56 10.80 -21.53
N GLY A 271 6.45 12.12 -21.70
CA GLY A 271 5.34 12.77 -22.39
C GLY A 271 4.00 12.77 -21.63
N LYS A 272 3.99 12.28 -20.39
CA LYS A 272 2.81 12.20 -19.52
C LYS A 272 3.05 12.90 -18.18
N GLU A 273 4.05 13.76 -18.09
CA GLU A 273 4.45 14.41 -16.84
C GLU A 273 3.28 15.23 -16.27
N LEU A 274 2.58 15.99 -17.13
CA LEU A 274 1.41 16.78 -16.73
C LEU A 274 0.22 15.93 -16.27
N SER A 275 0.06 14.71 -16.78
CA SER A 275 -1.11 13.87 -16.45
C SER A 275 -0.84 12.88 -15.33
N LEU A 276 0.41 12.55 -15.04
CA LEU A 276 0.82 11.59 -14.01
C LEU A 276 1.42 12.26 -12.77
N THR A 277 1.71 13.56 -12.80
CA THR A 277 2.24 14.30 -11.64
C THR A 277 1.37 15.51 -11.30
N HIS A 278 1.72 16.19 -10.22
CA HIS A 278 1.18 17.49 -9.85
C HIS A 278 1.97 18.67 -10.41
N ILE A 279 2.82 18.47 -11.45
CA ILE A 279 3.79 19.49 -11.88
C ILE A 279 3.15 20.79 -12.36
N PHE A 280 1.90 20.75 -12.80
CA PHE A 280 1.11 21.95 -13.10
C PHE A 280 0.95 22.89 -11.89
N ASN A 281 0.93 22.32 -10.68
CA ASN A 281 0.88 23.03 -9.40
C ASN A 281 2.28 23.24 -8.78
N GLU A 282 3.33 23.19 -9.61
CA GLU A 282 4.73 23.32 -9.19
C GLU A 282 5.22 22.22 -8.23
N ASP A 283 4.57 21.05 -8.24
CA ASP A 283 4.94 19.91 -7.40
C ASP A 283 5.26 18.67 -8.25
N VAL A 284 6.44 18.09 -8.05
CA VAL A 284 6.98 17.00 -8.87
C VAL A 284 6.40 15.61 -8.54
N HIS A 285 5.62 15.49 -7.47
CA HIS A 285 5.16 14.19 -6.99
C HIS A 285 4.11 13.57 -7.93
N PRO A 286 4.03 12.24 -7.98
CA PRO A 286 2.99 11.57 -8.74
C PRO A 286 1.62 11.96 -8.19
N ASN A 287 0.65 12.09 -9.08
CA ASN A 287 -0.76 12.10 -8.68
C ASN A 287 -1.27 10.66 -8.58
N GLN A 288 -2.55 10.47 -8.24
CA GLN A 288 -3.15 9.14 -8.14
C GLN A 288 -3.02 8.27 -9.40
N ALA A 289 -3.01 8.85 -10.61
CA ALA A 289 -2.76 8.12 -11.85
C ALA A 289 -1.29 7.71 -11.97
N GLY A 290 -0.36 8.60 -11.62
CA GLY A 290 1.07 8.29 -11.56
C GLY A 290 1.41 7.19 -10.55
N TYR A 291 0.81 7.24 -9.35
CA TYR A 291 0.96 6.17 -8.36
C TYR A 291 0.41 4.83 -8.83
N GLU A 292 -0.69 4.83 -9.59
CA GLU A 292 -1.20 3.60 -10.18
C GLU A 292 -0.26 3.04 -11.26
N VAL A 293 0.37 3.90 -12.07
CA VAL A 293 1.40 3.48 -13.05
C VAL A 293 2.58 2.83 -12.33
N ILE A 294 3.12 3.48 -11.28
CA ILE A 294 4.22 2.92 -10.49
C ILE A 294 3.82 1.57 -9.90
N ALA A 295 2.62 1.46 -9.31
CA ALA A 295 2.13 0.22 -8.73
C ALA A 295 2.00 -0.90 -9.76
N LYS A 296 1.51 -0.61 -10.96
CA LYS A 296 1.40 -1.59 -12.07
C LYS A 296 2.76 -2.15 -12.45
N ILE A 297 3.75 -1.28 -12.62
CA ILE A 297 5.10 -1.68 -13.02
C ILE A 297 5.76 -2.49 -11.90
N MET A 298 5.63 -2.07 -10.65
CA MET A 298 6.15 -2.80 -9.49
C MET A 298 5.48 -4.19 -9.36
N ALA A 299 4.15 -4.25 -9.41
CA ALA A 299 3.40 -5.51 -9.31
C ALA A 299 3.73 -6.48 -10.45
N GLN A 300 3.92 -5.97 -11.67
CA GLN A 300 4.36 -6.77 -12.81
C GLN A 300 5.74 -7.41 -12.55
N ASN A 301 6.63 -6.75 -11.83
CA ASN A 301 7.98 -7.26 -11.52
C ASN A 301 8.02 -8.19 -10.29
N ILE A 302 7.04 -8.07 -9.39
CA ILE A 302 6.92 -8.92 -8.20
C ILE A 302 6.13 -10.19 -8.54
N TRP A 303 4.93 -10.04 -9.12
CA TRP A 303 3.99 -11.14 -9.34
C TRP A 303 3.71 -11.47 -10.81
N GLY A 304 4.24 -10.69 -11.76
CA GLY A 304 3.96 -10.91 -13.18
C GLY A 304 2.59 -10.44 -13.65
N SER A 305 1.84 -9.72 -12.80
CA SER A 305 0.51 -9.19 -13.14
C SER A 305 0.11 -8.01 -12.26
N TYR A 306 -0.90 -7.26 -12.73
CA TYR A 306 -1.65 -6.31 -11.93
C TYR A 306 -3.14 -6.54 -12.19
N LEU A 307 -3.90 -6.88 -11.15
CA LEU A 307 -5.29 -7.29 -11.22
C LEU A 307 -6.22 -6.15 -10.82
N GLU A 308 -7.27 -5.96 -11.61
CA GLU A 308 -8.38 -5.07 -11.30
C GLU A 308 -9.68 -5.86 -11.19
N THR A 309 -10.45 -5.57 -10.15
CA THR A 309 -11.76 -6.21 -9.94
C THR A 309 -12.88 -5.50 -10.69
N ALA A 310 -14.03 -6.17 -10.84
CA ALA A 310 -15.22 -5.56 -11.41
C ALA A 310 -15.63 -4.27 -10.68
N ALA A 311 -15.54 -4.23 -9.35
CA ALA A 311 -15.87 -3.05 -8.57
C ALA A 311 -14.89 -1.89 -8.78
N LYS A 312 -13.59 -2.16 -8.85
CA LYS A 312 -12.58 -1.15 -9.21
C LYS A 312 -12.83 -0.55 -10.59
N LEU A 313 -13.32 -1.36 -11.54
CA LEU A 313 -13.68 -0.94 -12.89
C LEU A 313 -15.08 -0.29 -12.99
N GLY A 314 -15.80 -0.13 -11.88
CA GLY A 314 -17.17 0.43 -11.87
C GLY A 314 -18.24 -0.49 -12.46
N LYS A 315 -17.93 -1.79 -12.63
CA LYS A 315 -18.83 -2.82 -13.17
C LYS A 315 -19.64 -3.54 -12.07
N ALA A 316 -19.28 -3.35 -10.80
CA ALA A 316 -19.98 -3.89 -9.64
C ALA A 316 -19.94 -2.87 -8.48
N GLU A 317 -20.88 -2.97 -7.54
CA GLU A 317 -20.87 -2.14 -6.32
C GLU A 317 -19.73 -2.56 -5.38
N ILE A 318 -19.53 -3.87 -5.25
CA ILE A 318 -18.49 -4.49 -4.44
C ILE A 318 -18.04 -5.79 -5.11
N SER A 319 -16.74 -6.07 -5.03
CA SER A 319 -16.13 -7.31 -5.51
C SER A 319 -15.68 -8.17 -4.34
N ILE A 320 -15.73 -9.48 -4.51
CA ILE A 320 -15.25 -10.45 -3.53
C ILE A 320 -14.17 -11.28 -4.20
N VAL A 321 -12.99 -11.35 -3.60
CA VAL A 321 -11.87 -12.15 -4.07
C VAL A 321 -11.61 -13.23 -3.04
N VAL A 322 -11.63 -14.49 -3.47
CA VAL A 322 -11.41 -15.65 -2.61
C VAL A 322 -10.22 -16.42 -3.15
N LYS A 323 -9.16 -16.59 -2.34
CA LYS A 323 -7.92 -17.27 -2.75
C LYS A 323 -7.38 -16.73 -4.08
N GLY A 324 -7.31 -15.40 -4.18
CA GLY A 324 -6.82 -14.71 -5.37
C GLY A 324 -7.75 -14.66 -6.58
N LYS A 325 -8.94 -15.27 -6.51
CA LYS A 325 -9.89 -15.29 -7.63
C LYS A 325 -11.13 -14.46 -7.30
N GLU A 326 -11.46 -13.51 -8.17
CA GLU A 326 -12.72 -12.79 -8.06
C GLU A 326 -13.89 -13.76 -8.21
N LEU A 327 -14.82 -13.73 -7.25
CA LEU A 327 -15.98 -14.58 -7.18
C LEU A 327 -16.96 -14.19 -8.29
N SER A 328 -17.06 -15.03 -9.31
CA SER A 328 -18.09 -14.91 -10.35
C SER A 328 -19.35 -15.62 -9.87
N THR A 329 -20.39 -14.85 -9.59
CA THR A 329 -21.70 -15.39 -9.16
C THR A 329 -22.86 -14.55 -9.70
N PRO A 330 -23.98 -15.16 -10.08
CA PRO A 330 -25.22 -14.43 -10.36
C PRO A 330 -25.87 -13.86 -9.08
N TYR A 331 -25.43 -14.29 -7.90
CA TYR A 331 -25.96 -13.86 -6.60
C TYR A 331 -25.07 -12.76 -6.03
N ALA A 332 -25.22 -11.55 -6.58
CA ALA A 332 -24.42 -10.38 -6.22
C ALA A 332 -24.41 -10.13 -4.70
N PRO A 333 -23.27 -9.70 -4.12
CA PRO A 333 -23.23 -9.27 -2.73
C PRO A 333 -24.24 -8.16 -2.43
N VAL A 334 -24.79 -8.16 -1.21
CA VAL A 334 -25.74 -7.13 -0.77
C VAL A 334 -25.12 -6.30 0.35
N LEU A 335 -25.08 -4.98 0.20
CA LEU A 335 -24.79 -4.08 1.32
C LEU A 335 -26.07 -3.75 2.08
N LYS A 336 -26.07 -4.02 3.39
CA LYS A 336 -27.17 -3.63 4.28
C LYS A 336 -26.61 -3.06 5.57
N LYS A 337 -26.95 -1.79 5.86
CA LYS A 337 -26.49 -1.07 7.07
C LYS A 337 -24.95 -1.10 7.24
N GLY A 338 -24.21 -0.95 6.14
CA GLY A 338 -22.75 -0.96 6.14
C GLY A 338 -22.12 -2.36 6.28
N GLN A 339 -22.91 -3.43 6.23
CA GLN A 339 -22.42 -4.80 6.29
C GLN A 339 -22.63 -5.51 4.94
N THR A 340 -21.59 -6.21 4.48
CA THR A 340 -21.63 -7.02 3.26
C THR A 340 -22.22 -8.39 3.55
N PHE A 341 -23.19 -8.79 2.73
CA PHE A 341 -23.82 -10.10 2.75
C PHE A 341 -23.52 -10.86 1.48
N LEU A 342 -23.22 -12.15 1.63
CA LEU A 342 -22.85 -13.03 0.53
C LEU A 342 -23.78 -14.23 0.48
N ALA A 343 -24.05 -14.72 -0.73
CA ALA A 343 -24.72 -16.00 -0.93
C ALA A 343 -23.87 -17.10 -0.30
N LEU A 344 -24.44 -17.79 0.68
CA LEU A 344 -23.71 -18.71 1.53
C LEU A 344 -23.03 -19.84 0.76
N LYS A 345 -23.75 -20.42 -0.20
CA LYS A 345 -23.25 -21.56 -0.96
C LYS A 345 -22.00 -21.17 -1.76
N ASP A 346 -22.06 -20.07 -2.49
CA ASP A 346 -20.98 -19.64 -3.37
C ASP A 346 -19.69 -19.38 -2.60
N ILE A 347 -19.80 -18.66 -1.47
CA ILE A 347 -18.62 -18.37 -0.66
C ILE A 347 -18.06 -19.65 -0.02
N THR A 348 -18.93 -20.55 0.44
CA THR A 348 -18.52 -21.84 1.02
C THR A 348 -17.81 -22.71 -0.02
N ASP A 349 -18.36 -22.83 -1.22
CA ASP A 349 -17.76 -23.55 -2.34
C ASP A 349 -16.41 -22.90 -2.72
N ALA A 350 -16.35 -21.57 -2.80
CA ALA A 350 -15.16 -20.83 -3.17
C ALA A 350 -14.01 -21.03 -2.17
N VAL A 351 -14.28 -21.03 -0.86
CA VAL A 351 -13.24 -21.33 0.14
C VAL A 351 -12.87 -22.83 0.16
N GLY A 352 -13.74 -23.70 -0.34
CA GLY A 352 -13.55 -25.15 -0.36
C GLY A 352 -14.16 -25.86 0.85
N GLY A 353 -15.15 -25.24 1.49
CA GLY A 353 -15.94 -25.82 2.56
C GLY A 353 -17.16 -26.58 2.04
N GLN A 354 -18.00 -27.03 2.97
CA GLN A 354 -19.28 -27.66 2.68
C GLN A 354 -20.40 -26.89 3.39
N SER A 355 -21.55 -26.76 2.73
CA SER A 355 -22.74 -26.16 3.34
C SER A 355 -23.92 -27.11 3.28
N ARG A 356 -24.74 -27.11 4.34
CA ARG A 356 -25.98 -27.87 4.45
C ARG A 356 -27.11 -26.94 4.91
N TRP A 357 -28.27 -27.06 4.27
CA TRP A 357 -29.49 -26.38 4.68
C TRP A 357 -30.44 -27.36 5.38
N ASP A 358 -30.98 -26.95 6.53
CA ASP A 358 -32.10 -27.59 7.20
C ASP A 358 -33.34 -26.71 7.03
N SER A 359 -34.29 -27.18 6.23
CA SER A 359 -35.53 -26.45 5.95
C SER A 359 -36.53 -26.45 7.09
N GLN A 360 -36.50 -27.46 7.96
CA GLN A 360 -37.40 -27.55 9.11
C GLN A 360 -36.94 -26.58 10.21
N ALA A 361 -35.63 -26.52 10.46
CA ALA A 361 -35.03 -25.64 11.45
C ALA A 361 -34.73 -24.22 10.92
N GLY A 362 -34.87 -23.98 9.61
CA GLY A 362 -34.50 -22.70 8.98
C GLY A 362 -33.03 -22.34 9.20
N THR A 363 -32.15 -23.34 9.18
CA THR A 363 -30.77 -23.22 9.66
C THR A 363 -29.78 -23.69 8.60
N ALA A 364 -28.74 -22.89 8.37
CA ALA A 364 -27.61 -23.27 7.52
C ALA A 364 -26.43 -23.72 8.37
N THR A 365 -25.73 -24.78 7.97
CA THR A 365 -24.50 -25.24 8.60
C THR A 365 -23.36 -25.22 7.59
N ILE A 366 -22.20 -24.72 7.99
CA ILE A 366 -20.98 -24.65 7.20
C ILE A 366 -19.91 -25.46 7.90
N THR A 367 -19.13 -26.23 7.14
CA THR A 367 -17.92 -26.87 7.64
C THR A 367 -16.73 -26.54 6.75
N TYR A 368 -15.61 -26.18 7.38
CA TYR A 368 -14.35 -25.90 6.68
C TYR A 368 -13.17 -26.15 7.62
N ALA A 369 -12.16 -26.91 7.16
CA ALA A 369 -10.93 -27.21 7.91
C ALA A 369 -11.18 -27.67 9.38
N GLY A 370 -12.22 -28.49 9.60
CA GLY A 370 -12.61 -28.99 10.93
C GLY A 370 -13.47 -28.03 11.75
N ARG A 371 -13.64 -26.77 11.32
CA ARG A 371 -14.54 -25.80 11.96
C ARG A 371 -15.96 -25.95 11.45
N THR A 372 -16.92 -25.68 12.33
CA THR A 372 -18.36 -25.76 12.05
C THR A 372 -19.06 -24.47 12.47
N VAL A 373 -19.85 -23.89 11.56
CA VAL A 373 -20.68 -22.71 11.86
C VAL A 373 -22.14 -23.00 11.54
N VAL A 374 -23.01 -22.83 12.53
CA VAL A 374 -24.45 -23.03 12.44
C VAL A 374 -25.14 -21.67 12.51
N ILE A 375 -25.91 -21.34 11.47
CA ILE A 375 -26.50 -20.04 11.20
C ILE A 375 -28.01 -20.18 11.05
N PRO A 376 -28.79 -19.96 12.11
CA PRO A 376 -30.24 -19.86 12.01
C PRO A 376 -30.63 -18.56 11.30
N VAL A 377 -31.49 -18.62 10.29
CA VAL A 377 -31.94 -17.43 9.55
C VAL A 377 -32.78 -16.53 10.44
N GLY A 378 -32.53 -15.22 10.40
CA GLY A 378 -33.24 -14.23 11.23
C GLY A 378 -32.75 -14.14 12.69
N ALA A 379 -31.91 -15.06 13.15
CA ALA A 379 -31.42 -15.06 14.52
C ALA A 379 -30.25 -14.08 14.72
N LYS A 380 -30.24 -13.40 15.86
CA LYS A 380 -29.14 -12.52 16.30
C LYS A 380 -27.95 -13.28 16.90
N GLN A 381 -28.02 -14.61 16.91
CA GLN A 381 -27.01 -15.48 17.47
C GLN A 381 -26.77 -16.65 16.53
N ILE A 382 -25.50 -16.96 16.32
CA ILE A 382 -25.01 -18.12 15.56
C ILE A 382 -24.14 -18.97 16.48
N THR A 383 -23.80 -20.18 16.05
CA THR A 383 -22.92 -21.08 16.79
C THR A 383 -21.68 -21.38 15.96
N ALA A 384 -20.49 -21.04 16.45
CA ALA A 384 -19.20 -21.40 15.85
C ALA A 384 -18.48 -22.39 16.77
N ASP A 385 -18.20 -23.60 16.28
CA ASP A 385 -17.58 -24.70 17.04
C ASP A 385 -18.28 -24.97 18.39
N GLY A 386 -19.61 -24.89 18.40
CA GLY A 386 -20.44 -25.06 19.60
C GLY A 386 -20.54 -23.81 20.49
N VAL A 387 -19.75 -22.77 20.24
CA VAL A 387 -19.75 -21.50 20.99
C VAL A 387 -20.72 -20.52 20.35
N LYS A 388 -21.55 -19.88 21.17
CA LYS A 388 -22.50 -18.85 20.73
C LYS A 388 -21.78 -17.55 20.41
N VAL A 389 -22.08 -16.99 19.24
CA VAL A 389 -21.54 -15.71 18.76
C VAL A 389 -22.70 -14.81 18.35
N ASP A 390 -22.70 -13.57 18.84
CA ASP A 390 -23.74 -12.60 18.49
C ASP A 390 -23.46 -11.99 17.11
N THR A 391 -24.53 -11.76 16.34
CA THR A 391 -24.48 -11.05 15.07
C THR A 391 -25.47 -9.89 15.07
N ALA A 392 -24.95 -8.67 14.87
CA ALA A 392 -25.75 -7.45 14.89
C ALA A 392 -26.80 -7.42 13.78
N THR A 393 -26.50 -8.04 12.63
CA THR A 393 -27.45 -8.20 11.52
C THR A 393 -27.57 -9.68 11.16
N PRO A 394 -28.78 -10.26 11.25
CA PRO A 394 -28.97 -11.69 11.02
C PRO A 394 -28.88 -12.05 9.54
N ALA A 395 -28.54 -13.31 9.26
CA ALA A 395 -28.69 -13.91 7.94
C ALA A 395 -30.16 -13.86 7.47
N PHE A 396 -30.38 -13.80 6.17
CA PHE A 396 -31.72 -13.72 5.58
C PHE A 396 -31.83 -14.54 4.29
N LEU A 397 -33.05 -14.88 3.89
CA LEU A 397 -33.32 -15.43 2.57
C LEU A 397 -33.50 -14.28 1.57
N HIS A 398 -32.70 -14.30 0.51
CA HIS A 398 -32.74 -13.32 -0.57
C HIS A 398 -33.24 -13.98 -1.85
N LYS A 399 -34.26 -13.37 -2.47
CA LYS A 399 -34.81 -13.85 -3.74
C LYS A 399 -34.01 -13.27 -4.89
N VAL A 400 -33.37 -14.13 -5.68
CA VAL A 400 -32.66 -13.76 -6.90
C VAL A 400 -33.31 -14.47 -8.07
N GLY A 401 -34.02 -13.72 -8.92
CA GLY A 401 -34.84 -14.28 -9.98
C GLY A 401 -35.92 -15.23 -9.44
N LYS A 402 -35.83 -16.51 -9.81
CA LYS A 402 -36.73 -17.58 -9.36
C LYS A 402 -36.21 -18.35 -8.15
N GLU A 403 -34.99 -18.06 -7.70
CA GLU A 403 -34.33 -18.79 -6.61
C GLU A 403 -34.39 -18.02 -5.28
N GLN A 404 -34.34 -18.75 -4.17
CA GLN A 404 -34.14 -18.22 -2.83
C GLN A 404 -32.77 -18.68 -2.31
N LYS A 405 -31.96 -17.73 -1.86
CA LYS A 405 -30.60 -17.99 -1.37
C LYS A 405 -30.43 -17.48 0.05
N THR A 406 -29.74 -18.24 0.88
CA THR A 406 -29.34 -17.77 2.21
C THR A 406 -28.18 -16.80 2.06
N TYR A 407 -28.41 -15.55 2.43
CA TYR A 407 -27.42 -14.49 2.50
C TYR A 407 -26.94 -14.35 3.94
N VAL A 408 -25.62 -14.43 4.12
CA VAL A 408 -24.98 -14.41 5.43
C VAL A 408 -24.07 -13.19 5.55
N PRO A 409 -23.97 -12.58 6.73
CA PRO A 409 -23.02 -11.50 6.93
C PRO A 409 -21.60 -12.02 6.83
N LEU A 410 -20.75 -11.32 6.08
CA LEU A 410 -19.35 -11.71 5.88
C LEU A 410 -18.62 -11.95 7.21
N ALA A 411 -18.80 -11.05 8.20
CA ALA A 411 -18.16 -11.14 9.52
C ALA A 411 -18.40 -12.48 10.25
N VAL A 412 -19.57 -13.10 10.04
CA VAL A 412 -19.91 -14.41 10.62
C VAL A 412 -19.04 -15.52 10.01
N LEU A 413 -18.76 -15.43 8.71
CA LEU A 413 -17.88 -16.37 8.01
C LEU A 413 -16.43 -16.23 8.46
N VAL A 414 -15.98 -14.99 8.72
CA VAL A 414 -14.62 -14.70 9.20
C VAL A 414 -14.39 -15.28 10.58
N ALA A 415 -15.24 -14.92 11.55
CA ALA A 415 -15.08 -15.26 12.95
C ALA A 415 -15.24 -16.78 13.22
N GLY A 416 -16.10 -17.46 12.46
CA GLY A 416 -16.40 -18.87 12.67
C GLY A 416 -15.54 -19.86 11.89
N LEU A 417 -14.92 -19.45 10.77
CA LEU A 417 -14.12 -20.35 9.92
C LEU A 417 -12.62 -20.03 9.98
N GLY A 418 -12.23 -18.95 10.66
CA GLY A 418 -10.84 -18.51 10.80
C GLY A 418 -10.19 -18.09 9.48
N LEU A 419 -10.97 -17.44 8.62
CA LEU A 419 -10.51 -16.87 7.35
C LEU A 419 -9.85 -15.52 7.62
N ASP A 420 -8.82 -15.16 6.84
CA ASP A 420 -8.29 -13.79 6.79
C ASP A 420 -9.16 -12.96 5.86
N VAL A 421 -9.73 -11.86 6.36
CA VAL A 421 -10.59 -11.00 5.57
C VAL A 421 -10.14 -9.56 5.65
N GLN A 422 -9.76 -9.02 4.50
CA GLN A 422 -9.33 -7.64 4.35
C GLN A 422 -10.23 -6.91 3.36
N TYR A 423 -10.57 -5.66 3.67
CA TYR A 423 -11.36 -4.81 2.80
C TYR A 423 -10.48 -3.68 2.25
N SER A 424 -10.44 -3.51 0.93
CA SER A 424 -9.93 -2.31 0.29
C SER A 424 -11.10 -1.36 -0.03
N PRO A 425 -11.17 -0.18 0.63
CA PRO A 425 -12.14 0.85 0.29
C PRO A 425 -11.93 1.43 -1.11
N LYS A 426 -10.66 1.51 -1.56
CA LYS A 426 -10.30 2.12 -2.85
C LYS A 426 -10.66 1.22 -4.04
N MET A 427 -10.52 -0.09 -3.88
CA MET A 427 -11.01 -1.07 -4.86
C MET A 427 -12.46 -1.48 -4.65
N LYS A 428 -13.09 -1.09 -3.53
CA LYS A 428 -14.39 -1.62 -3.07
C LYS A 428 -14.41 -3.15 -3.14
N THR A 429 -13.36 -3.77 -2.60
CA THR A 429 -13.12 -5.20 -2.74
C THR A 429 -12.86 -5.84 -1.38
N VAL A 430 -13.51 -6.97 -1.12
CA VAL A 430 -13.22 -7.84 0.01
C VAL A 430 -12.30 -8.96 -0.48
N PHE A 431 -11.17 -9.14 0.18
CA PHE A 431 -10.27 -10.26 0.00
C PHE A 431 -10.49 -11.27 1.12
N ILE A 432 -10.58 -12.55 0.76
CA ILE A 432 -10.78 -13.67 1.67
C ILE A 432 -9.68 -14.70 1.39
N ASN A 433 -8.76 -14.82 2.34
CA ASN A 433 -7.60 -15.69 2.29
C ASN A 433 -7.65 -16.76 3.40
N LEU A 434 -6.91 -17.85 3.20
CA LEU A 434 -6.93 -19.03 4.07
C LEU A 434 -5.78 -19.05 5.07
#